data_AF-A0A925J8N1-F1
#
_entry.id   AF-A0A925J8N1-F1
#
_cell.length_a   1.000
_cell.length_b   1.000
_cell.length_c   1.000
_cell.angle_alpha   90.00
_cell.angle_beta   90.00
_cell.angle_gamma   90.00
#
_symmetry.space_group_name_H-M   'P 1'
#
loop_
_entity.id
_entity.type
_entity.pdbx_description
1 polymer ?
#
loop_
_entity_poly.entity_id
_entity_poly.type
_entity_poly.pdbx_seq_one_letter_code
_entity_poly.pdbx_strand_id
1 'polypeptide(L)'
;MKLRPGQKIKIEENDSVEFIHQVNSIMESLIFKYDVGEIVFVKIKNWFDHKWLNFTGKSIVHFPTLDPDWGRDESLDTVSLSEVTIPPFNPKRVIYSKFFRLKNTGNEEVGKAIQIYQRSTENRQRLVADYTQDGLLLWFSSNTKTNQKGSLMVYRSQNNSVDSWYVSFENINGWRATKAKGINLDAIHNHAFMNG
;
A
#
# COMPACT_ATOMS: atom_id res chain seq x y z
N MET A 1 11.51 13.36 8.95
CA MET A 1 10.69 14.22 8.06
C MET A 1 9.21 14.10 8.43
N LYS A 2 8.35 15.14 8.30
CA LYS A 2 6.89 15.06 8.58
C LYS A 2 6.07 15.48 7.36
N LEU A 3 4.97 14.77 7.08
CA LEU A 3 4.00 15.18 6.06
C LEU A 3 3.27 16.44 6.51
N ARG A 4 3.14 17.42 5.60
CA ARG A 4 2.33 18.62 5.84
C ARG A 4 0.83 18.28 5.69
N PRO A 5 -0.10 19.05 6.29
CA PRO A 5 -1.54 18.76 6.21
C PRO A 5 -2.09 18.58 4.78
N GLY A 6 -1.54 19.30 3.78
CA GLY A 6 -1.93 19.16 2.37
C GLY A 6 -1.44 17.88 1.68
N GLN A 7 -0.58 17.10 2.34
CA GLN A 7 0.10 15.92 1.82
C GLN A 7 -0.33 14.64 2.54
N LYS A 8 -1.23 14.76 3.53
CA LYS A 8 -1.96 13.64 4.11
C LYS A 8 -3.12 13.23 3.20
N ILE A 9 -3.58 12.00 3.35
CA ILE A 9 -4.81 11.55 2.70
C ILE A 9 -5.98 12.33 3.32
N LYS A 10 -6.70 13.06 2.47
CA LYS A 10 -7.92 13.77 2.87
C LYS A 10 -9.06 12.77 3.05
N ILE A 11 -9.85 12.98 4.10
CA ILE A 11 -11.08 12.22 4.34
C ILE A 11 -12.15 12.75 3.39
N GLU A 12 -12.74 11.87 2.59
CA GLU A 12 -13.90 12.20 1.76
C GLU A 12 -15.21 11.69 2.39
N GLU A 13 -16.34 12.12 1.84
CA GLU A 13 -17.67 11.82 2.37
C GLU A 13 -17.91 10.32 2.63
N ASN A 14 -17.46 9.46 1.71
CA ASN A 14 -17.69 8.00 1.76
C ASN A 14 -16.59 7.22 2.51
N ASP A 15 -15.60 7.91 3.07
CA ASP A 15 -14.54 7.26 3.84
C ASP A 15 -14.86 7.28 5.33
N SER A 16 -14.57 6.18 6.04
CA SER A 16 -14.52 6.19 7.50
C SER A 16 -13.35 7.06 7.95
N VAL A 17 -13.63 7.96 8.90
CA VAL A 17 -12.64 8.84 9.51
C VAL A 17 -11.55 8.00 10.19
N GLU A 18 -11.96 6.97 10.94
CA GLU A 18 -11.09 6.08 11.70
C GLU A 18 -10.16 5.29 10.77
N PHE A 19 -10.69 4.75 9.67
CA PHE A 19 -9.87 4.05 8.68
C PHE A 19 -8.81 4.98 8.06
N ILE A 20 -9.19 6.17 7.62
CA ILE A 20 -8.25 7.11 7.01
C ILE A 20 -7.20 7.61 8.02
N HIS A 21 -7.58 7.79 9.28
CA HIS A 21 -6.63 8.08 10.35
C HIS A 21 -5.61 6.96 10.52
N GLN A 22 -6.03 5.69 10.50
CA GLN A 22 -5.10 4.55 10.57
C GLN A 22 -4.15 4.53 9.37
N VAL A 23 -4.66 4.75 8.15
CA VAL A 23 -3.80 4.80 6.95
C VAL A 23 -2.79 5.95 7.04
N ASN A 24 -3.22 7.15 7.44
CA ASN A 24 -2.32 8.30 7.60
C ASN A 24 -1.26 8.06 8.69
N SER A 25 -1.65 7.47 9.83
CA SER A 25 -0.74 7.15 10.93
C SER A 25 0.33 6.15 10.49
N ILE A 26 -0.08 5.06 9.84
CA ILE A 26 0.84 4.06 9.29
C ILE A 26 1.78 4.70 8.26
N MET A 27 1.24 5.48 7.32
CA MET A 27 2.04 6.17 6.31
C MET A 27 3.10 7.09 6.93
N GLU A 28 2.72 7.90 7.93
CA GLU A 28 3.65 8.80 8.63
C GLU A 28 4.74 8.03 9.38
N SER A 29 4.36 6.97 10.09
CA SER A 29 5.29 6.08 10.79
C SER A 29 6.31 5.45 9.84
N LEU A 30 5.89 5.02 8.65
CA LEU A 30 6.77 4.42 7.64
C LEU A 30 7.73 5.44 7.05
N ILE A 31 7.25 6.65 6.73
CA ILE A 31 8.10 7.75 6.23
C ILE A 31 9.16 8.08 7.28
N PHE A 32 8.76 8.20 8.54
CA PHE A 32 9.70 8.51 9.62
C PHE A 32 10.72 7.39 9.84
N LYS A 33 10.27 6.14 9.86
CA LYS A 33 11.12 4.97 10.15
C LYS A 33 12.16 4.70 9.05
N TYR A 34 11.79 4.88 7.79
CA TYR A 34 12.62 4.48 6.65
C TYR A 34 13.26 5.66 5.91
N ASP A 35 12.96 6.89 6.31
CA ASP A 35 13.47 8.14 5.74
C ASP A 35 13.42 8.19 4.21
N VAL A 36 12.27 7.77 3.65
CA VAL A 36 12.09 7.68 2.19
C VAL A 36 12.06 9.06 1.52
N GLY A 37 12.66 9.17 0.34
CA GLY A 37 12.65 10.39 -0.47
C GLY A 37 11.36 10.63 -1.27
N GLU A 38 10.57 9.59 -1.55
CA GLU A 38 9.38 9.69 -2.39
C GLU A 38 8.16 8.99 -1.77
N ILE A 39 6.97 9.52 -2.01
CA ILE A 39 5.73 8.86 -1.65
C ILE A 39 4.69 8.95 -2.75
N VAL A 40 4.01 7.84 -2.98
CA VAL A 40 2.89 7.72 -3.90
C VAL A 40 1.75 7.10 -3.15
N PHE A 41 0.56 7.68 -3.23
CA PHE A 41 -0.63 7.01 -2.75
C PHE A 41 -1.75 7.03 -3.79
N VAL A 42 -2.45 5.91 -3.88
CA VAL A 42 -3.47 5.63 -4.87
C VAL A 42 -4.75 5.23 -4.14
N LYS A 43 -5.82 6.00 -4.36
CA LYS A 43 -7.14 5.69 -3.82
C LYS A 43 -7.90 4.77 -4.77
N ILE A 44 -8.32 3.63 -4.27
CA ILE A 44 -9.00 2.58 -5.02
C ILE A 44 -10.47 2.51 -4.64
N LYS A 45 -11.35 2.51 -5.63
CA LYS A 45 -12.79 2.32 -5.50
C LYS A 45 -13.08 0.97 -4.86
N ASN A 46 -13.75 1.01 -3.71
CA ASN A 46 -14.11 -0.15 -2.87
C ASN A 46 -12.90 -0.95 -2.35
N TRP A 47 -13.19 -1.88 -1.43
CA TRP A 47 -12.18 -2.77 -0.84
C TRP A 47 -11.53 -3.72 -1.87
N PHE A 48 -10.34 -4.20 -1.54
CA PHE A 48 -9.59 -5.15 -2.35
C PHE A 48 -8.82 -6.12 -1.46
N ASP A 49 -8.49 -7.31 -1.98
CA ASP A 49 -7.89 -8.38 -1.17
C ASP A 49 -6.39 -8.55 -1.43
N HIS A 50 -5.70 -9.29 -0.56
CA HIS A 50 -4.27 -9.59 -0.62
C HIS A 50 -3.79 -10.20 -1.95
N LYS A 51 -4.68 -10.75 -2.78
CA LYS A 51 -4.36 -11.26 -4.13
C LYS A 51 -3.76 -10.23 -5.08
N TRP A 52 -3.88 -8.93 -4.77
CA TRP A 52 -3.28 -7.86 -5.55
C TRP A 52 -1.81 -7.62 -5.20
N LEU A 53 -1.35 -8.11 -4.04
CA LEU A 53 0.05 -8.06 -3.61
C LEU A 53 0.90 -8.90 -4.58
N ASN A 54 1.93 -8.27 -5.16
CA ASN A 54 2.88 -8.85 -6.11
C ASN A 54 2.25 -9.51 -7.34
N PHE A 55 1.08 -9.03 -7.78
CA PHE A 55 0.41 -9.58 -8.96
C PHE A 55 1.13 -9.19 -10.25
N THR A 56 1.66 -10.18 -10.98
CA THR A 56 2.40 -9.99 -12.26
C THR A 56 1.64 -10.51 -13.51
N GLY A 57 0.43 -11.06 -13.36
CA GLY A 57 -0.38 -11.62 -14.46
C GLY A 57 -0.89 -13.04 -14.17
N LYS A 58 -1.55 -13.70 -15.16
CA LYS A 58 -1.92 -15.13 -15.10
C LYS A 58 -0.69 -16.04 -15.26
N SER A 59 0.31 -15.87 -14.41
CA SER A 59 1.34 -16.88 -14.20
C SER A 59 0.85 -17.74 -13.05
N ILE A 60 0.63 -19.03 -13.30
CA ILE A 60 0.43 -20.02 -12.24
C ILE A 60 1.74 -20.01 -11.44
N VAL A 61 1.77 -19.30 -10.32
CA VAL A 61 2.80 -19.54 -9.32
C VAL A 61 2.37 -20.83 -8.64
N HIS A 62 3.06 -21.93 -8.95
CA HIS A 62 2.97 -23.15 -8.16
C HIS A 62 3.55 -22.79 -6.78
N PHE A 63 2.68 -22.45 -5.83
CA PHE A 63 3.08 -22.52 -4.43
C PHE A 63 3.29 -24.00 -4.15
N PRO A 64 4.47 -24.44 -3.68
CA PRO A 64 4.58 -25.80 -3.18
C PRO A 64 3.54 -25.94 -2.06
N THR A 65 2.56 -26.80 -2.28
CA THR A 65 1.54 -27.17 -1.31
C THR A 65 2.26 -27.78 -0.10
N LEU A 66 2.45 -26.99 0.95
CA LEU A 66 2.80 -27.51 2.27
C LEU A 66 1.86 -26.88 3.30
N ASP A 67 0.92 -27.73 3.72
CA ASP A 67 0.15 -27.78 4.95
C ASP A 67 -0.92 -26.72 5.33
N PRO A 68 -2.04 -27.17 5.97
CA PRO A 68 -3.22 -26.38 6.28
C PRO A 68 -3.18 -25.70 7.67
N ASP A 69 -2.03 -25.70 8.36
CA ASP A 69 -1.91 -25.10 9.69
C ASP A 69 -1.58 -23.60 9.60
N TRP A 70 -2.62 -22.79 9.80
CA TRP A 70 -2.55 -21.36 10.03
C TRP A 70 -1.73 -21.08 11.29
N GLY A 71 -0.42 -20.94 11.14
CA GLY A 71 0.45 -20.62 12.26
C GLY A 71 1.91 -20.87 11.94
N ARG A 72 2.49 -20.09 11.03
CA ARG A 72 3.94 -19.83 11.08
C ARG A 72 4.33 -18.57 10.32
N ASP A 73 5.17 -17.83 11.03
CA ASP A 73 5.96 -16.65 10.71
C ASP A 73 6.60 -16.71 9.31
N GLU A 74 6.04 -15.97 8.35
CA GLU A 74 6.71 -15.67 7.07
C GLU A 74 7.16 -14.21 7.08
N SER A 75 8.25 -13.96 7.79
CA SER A 75 9.05 -12.76 7.58
C SER A 75 9.74 -12.83 6.21
N LEU A 76 9.32 -11.95 5.31
CA LEU A 76 10.07 -11.38 4.17
C LEU A 76 10.61 -12.36 3.11
N ASP A 77 9.83 -12.58 2.06
CA ASP A 77 10.44 -12.66 0.73
C ASP A 77 10.71 -11.22 0.28
N THR A 78 11.91 -10.71 0.59
CA THR A 78 12.42 -9.52 -0.10
C THR A 78 12.65 -9.92 -1.55
N VAL A 79 11.70 -9.57 -2.41
CA VAL A 79 11.75 -9.87 -3.84
C VAL A 79 12.60 -8.80 -4.53
N SER A 80 13.39 -9.20 -5.54
CA SER A 80 14.19 -8.26 -6.32
C SER A 80 13.31 -7.16 -6.95
N LEU A 81 13.80 -5.91 -6.95
CA LEU A 81 13.15 -4.78 -7.63
C LEU A 81 12.71 -5.10 -9.07
N SER A 82 13.48 -5.95 -9.75
CA SER A 82 13.26 -6.35 -11.15
C SER A 82 12.07 -7.28 -11.36
N GLU A 83 11.40 -7.71 -10.29
CA GLU A 83 10.34 -8.72 -10.34
C GLU A 83 9.00 -8.22 -9.77
N VAL A 84 9.02 -7.15 -8.97
CA VAL A 84 7.79 -6.60 -8.37
C VAL A 84 7.15 -5.57 -9.30
N THR A 85 5.93 -5.88 -9.74
CA THR A 85 5.16 -5.00 -10.62
C THR A 85 4.12 -4.17 -9.88
N ILE A 86 3.80 -2.99 -10.43
CA ILE A 86 2.66 -2.19 -10.01
C ILE A 86 1.37 -3.05 -10.14
N PRO A 87 0.52 -3.12 -9.10
CA PRO A 87 -0.74 -3.87 -9.17
C PRO A 87 -1.63 -3.36 -10.32
N PRO A 88 -2.11 -4.25 -11.22
CA PRO A 88 -2.89 -3.86 -12.39
C PRO A 88 -4.36 -3.66 -12.02
N PHE A 89 -4.64 -2.77 -11.07
CA PHE A 89 -6.01 -2.37 -10.80
C PHE A 89 -6.63 -1.82 -12.09
N ASN A 90 -7.89 -2.18 -12.34
CA ASN A 90 -8.62 -1.58 -13.45
C ASN A 90 -8.64 -0.05 -13.24
N PRO A 91 -8.25 0.78 -14.22
CA PRO A 91 -8.20 2.24 -14.04
C PRO A 91 -9.53 2.87 -13.62
N LYS A 92 -10.67 2.24 -13.97
CA LYS A 92 -12.00 2.67 -13.49
C LYS A 92 -12.17 2.49 -11.98
N ARG A 93 -11.31 1.70 -11.34
CA ARG A 93 -11.21 1.60 -9.88
C ARG A 93 -10.26 2.62 -9.28
N VAL A 94 -9.42 3.31 -10.05
CA VAL A 94 -8.55 4.35 -9.48
C VAL A 94 -9.35 5.64 -9.38
N ILE A 95 -9.56 6.14 -8.16
CA ILE A 95 -10.23 7.42 -7.93
C ILE A 95 -9.23 8.56 -8.13
N TYR A 96 -8.06 8.46 -7.51
CA TYR A 96 -6.94 9.36 -7.76
C TYR A 96 -5.60 8.68 -7.43
N SER A 97 -4.52 9.28 -7.92
CA SER A 97 -3.14 8.98 -7.57
C SER A 97 -2.44 10.30 -7.28
N LYS A 98 -1.65 10.36 -6.20
CA LYS A 98 -0.76 11.48 -5.93
C LYS A 98 0.65 10.99 -5.71
N PHE A 99 1.61 11.80 -6.13
CA PHE A 99 3.04 11.55 -5.95
C PHE A 99 3.64 12.81 -5.34
N PHE A 100 4.40 12.63 -4.25
CA PHE A 100 5.21 13.68 -3.65
C PHE A 100 6.69 13.26 -3.59
N ARG A 101 7.58 14.18 -3.97
CA ARG A 101 8.99 14.13 -3.59
C ARG A 101 9.17 14.85 -2.28
N LEU A 102 9.66 14.13 -1.29
CA LEU A 102 9.86 14.65 0.05
C LEU A 102 11.19 15.40 0.12
N LYS A 103 11.16 16.65 0.59
CA LYS A 103 12.34 17.53 0.69
C LYS A 103 12.33 18.25 2.03
N ASN A 104 13.52 18.50 2.58
CA ASN A 104 13.68 19.22 3.84
C ASN A 104 13.07 20.63 3.83
N THR A 105 13.09 21.32 2.68
CA THR A 105 12.55 22.68 2.51
C THR A 105 11.05 22.69 2.16
N GLY A 106 10.48 21.54 1.76
CA GLY A 106 9.08 21.38 1.44
C GLY A 106 8.85 20.38 0.32
N ASN A 107 7.94 19.44 0.55
CA ASN A 107 7.68 18.37 -0.41
C ASN A 107 6.97 18.93 -1.66
N GLU A 108 7.36 18.41 -2.81
CA GLU A 108 6.89 18.82 -4.14
C GLU A 108 5.91 17.77 -4.67
N GLU A 109 4.70 18.18 -5.04
CA GLU A 109 3.77 17.27 -5.75
C GLU A 109 4.23 17.11 -7.20
N VAL A 110 4.60 15.88 -7.56
CA VAL A 110 5.06 15.54 -8.91
C VAL A 110 3.88 14.93 -9.64
N GLY A 111 3.22 15.69 -10.53
CA GLY A 111 1.89 15.38 -11.06
C GLY A 111 1.70 14.14 -11.95
N LYS A 112 2.50 13.06 -11.83
CA LYS A 112 2.33 11.84 -12.64
C LYS A 112 1.53 10.77 -11.90
N ALA A 113 0.39 10.40 -12.46
CA ALA A 113 -0.37 9.22 -12.04
C ALA A 113 0.44 7.94 -12.30
N ILE A 114 0.56 7.08 -11.29
CA ILE A 114 1.27 5.79 -11.41
C ILE A 114 0.36 4.71 -12.00
N GLN A 115 -0.92 4.97 -12.21
CA GLN A 115 -1.85 3.99 -12.81
C GLN A 115 -2.21 4.44 -14.24
N ILE A 116 -1.92 3.59 -15.23
CA ILE A 116 -2.32 3.80 -16.64
C ILE A 116 -3.24 2.66 -17.08
N TYR A 117 -4.09 2.91 -18.08
CA TYR A 117 -4.93 1.87 -18.68
C TYR A 117 -4.09 0.90 -19.51
N GLN A 118 -4.20 -0.39 -19.19
CA GLN A 118 -3.49 -1.45 -19.91
C GLN A 118 -4.12 -2.83 -19.72
N ARG A 119 -3.74 -3.79 -20.57
CA ARG A 119 -4.12 -5.19 -20.41
C ARG A 119 -3.28 -5.85 -19.31
N SER A 120 -3.86 -6.80 -18.57
CA SER A 120 -3.15 -7.49 -17.48
C SER A 120 -1.90 -8.26 -17.93
N THR A 121 -1.82 -8.65 -19.20
CA THR A 121 -0.66 -9.29 -19.82
C THR A 121 0.52 -8.34 -19.99
N GLU A 122 0.27 -7.04 -20.10
CA GLU A 122 1.29 -5.99 -20.25
C GLU A 122 1.84 -5.55 -18.88
N ASN A 123 1.30 -6.06 -17.76
CA ASN A 123 1.72 -5.65 -16.42
C ASN A 123 3.13 -6.09 -16.03
N ARG A 124 3.65 -7.14 -16.67
CA ARG A 124 4.99 -7.68 -16.40
C ARG A 124 6.12 -6.68 -16.62
N GLN A 125 5.88 -5.64 -17.42
CA GLN A 125 6.87 -4.61 -17.74
C GLN A 125 6.78 -3.38 -16.84
N ARG A 126 5.89 -3.38 -15.83
CA ARG A 126 5.66 -2.20 -14.99
C ARG A 126 6.22 -2.43 -13.62
N LEU A 127 7.54 -2.36 -13.54
CA LEU A 127 8.27 -2.62 -12.32
C LEU A 127 8.12 -1.43 -11.38
N VAL A 128 8.10 -1.69 -10.08
CA VAL A 128 8.15 -0.65 -9.05
C VAL A 128 9.42 0.20 -9.22
N ALA A 129 10.52 -0.47 -9.59
CA ALA A 129 11.83 0.14 -9.86
C ALA A 129 11.80 1.22 -10.94
N ASP A 130 10.87 1.15 -11.90
CA ASP A 130 10.72 2.15 -12.96
C ASP A 130 10.11 3.46 -12.44
N TYR A 131 9.47 3.42 -11.27
CA TYR A 131 8.79 4.57 -10.67
C TYR A 131 9.58 5.21 -9.56
N THR A 132 10.21 4.41 -8.70
CA THR A 132 10.99 4.91 -7.57
C THR A 132 12.00 3.87 -7.10
N GLN A 133 13.20 4.34 -6.72
CA GLN A 133 14.26 3.53 -6.11
C GLN A 133 14.44 3.83 -4.62
N ASP A 134 13.75 4.85 -4.11
CA ASP A 134 13.77 5.27 -2.71
C ASP A 134 12.42 5.91 -2.35
N GLY A 135 11.41 5.06 -2.17
CA GLY A 135 10.04 5.55 -2.05
C GLY A 135 9.04 4.56 -1.50
N LEU A 136 7.91 5.10 -1.06
CA LEU A 136 6.78 4.38 -0.52
C LEU A 136 5.58 4.50 -1.47
N LEU A 137 5.06 3.38 -1.97
CA LEU A 137 3.84 3.33 -2.78
C LEU A 137 2.74 2.68 -1.95
N LEU A 138 1.58 3.36 -1.87
CA LEU A 138 0.44 2.90 -1.10
C LEU A 138 -0.81 2.82 -1.98
N TRP A 139 -1.56 1.75 -1.83
CA TRP A 139 -2.92 1.63 -2.34
C TRP A 139 -3.87 1.51 -1.16
N PHE A 140 -4.93 2.31 -1.15
CA PHE A 140 -5.91 2.25 -0.07
C PHE A 140 -7.35 2.33 -0.60
N SER A 141 -8.27 1.75 0.15
CA SER A 141 -9.67 1.61 -0.26
C SER A 141 -10.49 2.87 -0.02
N SER A 142 -11.47 3.11 -0.89
CA SER A 142 -12.56 4.06 -0.70
C SER A 142 -13.85 3.37 -0.24
N ASN A 143 -14.89 4.17 -0.01
CA ASN A 143 -16.23 3.68 0.32
C ASN A 143 -16.23 2.82 1.59
N THR A 144 -15.30 3.11 2.50
CA THR A 144 -15.07 2.31 3.69
C THR A 144 -16.19 2.47 4.71
N LYS A 145 -16.91 3.61 4.72
CA LYS A 145 -18.17 3.76 5.47
C LYS A 145 -19.24 2.77 5.02
N THR A 146 -19.50 2.65 3.72
CA THR A 146 -20.55 1.75 3.22
C THR A 146 -20.14 0.29 3.33
N ASN A 147 -18.89 -0.02 2.97
CA ASN A 147 -18.41 -1.40 2.94
C ASN A 147 -18.14 -1.97 4.32
N GLN A 148 -17.95 -1.12 5.35
CA GLN A 148 -17.47 -1.51 6.68
C GLN A 148 -16.14 -2.32 6.62
N LYS A 149 -15.42 -2.15 5.51
CA LYS A 149 -14.17 -2.80 5.16
C LYS A 149 -13.24 -1.81 4.47
N GLY A 150 -11.96 -1.93 4.75
CA GLY A 150 -10.90 -1.14 4.17
C GLY A 150 -9.69 -2.02 3.90
N SER A 151 -8.82 -1.56 3.01
CA SER A 151 -7.63 -2.32 2.64
C SER A 151 -6.51 -1.33 2.38
N LEU A 152 -5.32 -1.66 2.85
CA LEU A 152 -4.10 -0.93 2.63
C LEU A 152 -3.06 -1.91 2.10
N MET A 153 -2.37 -1.51 1.04
CA MET A 153 -1.25 -2.26 0.49
C MET A 153 -0.09 -1.28 0.32
N VAL A 154 1.10 -1.71 0.71
CA VAL A 154 2.27 -0.85 0.80
C VAL A 154 3.46 -1.55 0.18
N TYR A 155 4.12 -0.86 -0.72
CA TYR A 155 5.37 -1.27 -1.33
C TYR A 155 6.42 -0.24 -0.96
N ARG A 156 7.53 -0.66 -0.37
CA ARG A 156 8.68 0.18 -0.06
C ARG A 156 9.83 -0.23 -0.98
N SER A 157 10.23 0.68 -1.86
CA SER A 157 11.41 0.54 -2.70
C SER A 157 12.58 1.25 -2.03
N GLN A 158 13.66 0.52 -1.73
CA GLN A 158 14.89 1.10 -1.16
C GLN A 158 16.07 0.16 -1.40
N ASN A 159 17.26 0.70 -1.67
CA ASN A 159 18.51 -0.06 -1.83
C ASN A 159 18.39 -1.26 -2.79
N ASN A 160 17.77 -1.04 -3.94
CA ASN A 160 17.49 -2.06 -4.94
C ASN A 160 16.59 -3.24 -4.50
N SER A 161 15.83 -3.08 -3.41
CA SER A 161 14.88 -4.08 -2.91
C SER A 161 13.46 -3.52 -2.82
N VAL A 162 12.46 -4.39 -2.93
CA VAL A 162 11.06 -4.05 -2.62
C VAL A 162 10.55 -4.92 -1.50
N ASP A 163 10.22 -4.28 -0.38
CA ASP A 163 9.39 -4.90 0.65
C ASP A 163 7.94 -4.55 0.39
N SER A 164 7.07 -5.55 0.39
CA SER A 164 5.65 -5.36 0.08
C SER A 164 4.78 -6.10 1.05
N TRP A 165 3.68 -5.46 1.46
CA TRP A 165 2.72 -6.07 2.37
C TRP A 165 1.32 -5.51 2.17
N TYR A 166 0.36 -6.23 2.74
CA TYR A 166 -1.06 -5.94 2.68
C TYR A 166 -1.66 -6.07 4.07
N VAL A 167 -2.67 -5.24 4.36
CA VAL A 167 -3.53 -5.38 5.53
C VAL A 167 -4.98 -5.04 5.18
N SER A 168 -5.90 -5.86 5.69
CA SER A 168 -7.34 -5.64 5.66
C SER A 168 -7.79 -5.07 6.98
N PHE A 169 -8.73 -4.12 6.94
CA PHE A 169 -9.40 -3.56 8.09
C PHE A 169 -10.89 -3.82 7.99
N GLU A 170 -11.52 -4.11 9.12
CA GLU A 170 -12.97 -4.26 9.21
C GLU A 170 -13.49 -3.50 10.42
N ASN A 171 -14.70 -2.95 10.30
CA ASN A 171 -15.39 -2.33 11.42
C ASN A 171 -16.27 -3.37 12.13
N ILE A 172 -15.63 -4.22 12.94
CA ILE A 172 -16.33 -5.19 13.79
C ILE A 172 -16.17 -4.70 15.22
N ASN A 173 -17.11 -3.85 15.65
CA ASN A 173 -17.09 -3.11 16.93
C ASN A 173 -15.93 -2.10 17.04
N GLY A 174 -15.63 -1.43 15.94
CA GLY A 174 -14.48 -0.53 15.81
C GLY A 174 -13.57 -0.96 14.66
N TRP A 175 -12.92 0.01 14.04
CA TRP A 175 -11.99 -0.22 12.95
C TRP A 175 -10.70 -0.87 13.44
N ARG A 176 -10.43 -2.08 12.99
CA ARG A 176 -9.22 -2.83 13.36
C ARG A 176 -8.65 -3.60 12.17
N ALA A 177 -7.34 -3.81 12.19
CA ALA A 177 -6.69 -4.72 11.26
C ALA A 177 -7.15 -6.16 11.57
N THR A 178 -7.58 -6.89 10.55
CA THR A 178 -8.13 -8.26 10.71
C THR A 178 -7.33 -9.32 9.97
N LYS A 179 -6.63 -8.94 8.90
CA LYS A 179 -5.78 -9.83 8.10
C LYS A 179 -4.57 -9.06 7.61
N ALA A 180 -3.41 -9.68 7.62
CA ALA A 180 -2.20 -9.12 7.03
C ALA A 180 -1.48 -10.19 6.20
N LYS A 181 -0.70 -9.74 5.20
CA LYS A 181 0.20 -10.58 4.41
C LYS A 181 1.50 -9.82 4.16
N GLY A 182 2.64 -10.47 4.37
CA GLY A 182 3.97 -9.84 4.27
C GLY A 182 4.35 -8.94 5.44
N ILE A 183 3.51 -8.86 6.48
CA ILE A 183 3.76 -8.12 7.72
C ILE A 183 2.97 -8.75 8.88
N ASN A 184 3.51 -8.68 10.09
CA ASN A 184 2.80 -9.09 11.30
C ASN A 184 1.77 -8.02 11.71
N LEU A 185 0.56 -8.43 12.12
CA LEU A 185 -0.49 -7.54 12.63
C LEU A 185 -0.04 -6.69 13.82
N ASP A 186 0.80 -7.22 14.71
CA ASP A 186 1.33 -6.46 15.84
C ASP A 186 2.23 -5.32 15.38
N ALA A 187 2.99 -5.52 14.30
CA ALA A 187 3.76 -4.45 13.69
C ALA A 187 2.85 -3.36 13.11
N ILE A 188 1.67 -3.72 12.55
CA ILE A 188 0.68 -2.74 12.09
C ILE A 188 0.13 -1.92 13.25
N HIS A 189 -0.19 -2.55 14.39
CA HIS A 189 -0.62 -1.82 15.59
C HIS A 189 0.48 -0.86 16.05
N ASN A 190 1.74 -1.32 16.13
CA ASN A 190 2.86 -0.46 16.48
C ASN A 190 3.00 0.73 15.52
N HIS A 191 2.80 0.52 14.22
CA HIS A 191 2.80 1.61 13.23
C HIS A 191 1.61 2.56 13.33
N ALA A 192 0.44 2.07 13.76
CA ALA A 192 -0.76 2.88 13.91
C ALA A 192 -0.75 3.74 15.19
N PHE A 193 0.02 3.35 16.22
CA PHE A 193 0.01 3.96 17.55
C PHE A 193 1.29 4.72 17.95
N MET A 194 2.27 4.93 17.05
CA MET A 194 3.50 5.71 17.37
C MET A 194 3.31 7.23 17.58
N ASN A 195 2.07 7.74 17.61
CA ASN A 195 1.76 9.15 17.88
C ASN A 195 0.76 9.31 19.03
N GLY A 196 1.01 8.60 20.15
CA GLY A 196 0.41 8.89 21.45
C GLY A 196 1.26 9.89 22.23
#